data_AF-A0A6L8BFK4-F1
#
_entry.id   AF-A0A6L8BFK4-F1
#
_cell.length_a   1.000
_cell.length_b   1.000
_cell.length_c   1.000
_cell.angle_alpha   90.00
_cell.angle_beta   90.00
_cell.angle_gamma   90.00
#
_symmetry.space_group_name_H-M   'P 1'
#
loop_
_entity.id
_entity.type
_entity.pdbx_description
1 polymer ?
#
loop_
_entity_poly.entity_id
_entity_poly.type
_entity_poly.pdbx_seq_one_letter_code
_entity_poly.pdbx_strand_id
1 'polypeptide(L)'
;ASPVQAIAQAPGGTMVIAGTSSPRHLNPAVQSGAATAIPGTQLFASPLKYDAQWNPQPYLARSWDIAEDGLSVTLNLVDNAVFHDGTPVTSEDVAFSIETIRDNHPFTSMYAPVTAVETPDAHTAVIRLRQPHPAILLALSGPLCPIIPKHVFGDGQDIRNHPANASPIGSGPFRFVSWEPGGDIVLERFDDFFIEGLPYLDGIVIRRIRDSSAIVIAMKN
;
A
#
# COMPACT_ATOMS: atom_id res chain seq x y z
N ALA A 1 1.85 -24.82 28.98
CA ALA A 1 1.59 -24.02 27.77
C ALA A 1 2.29 -24.72 26.62
N SER A 2 1.54 -25.25 25.65
CA SER A 2 2.16 -25.90 24.48
C SER A 2 2.72 -24.82 23.56
N PRO A 3 3.97 -24.96 23.07
CA PRO A 3 4.55 -24.02 22.14
C PRO A 3 3.77 -24.10 20.82
N VAL A 4 3.31 -22.96 20.31
CA VAL A 4 2.81 -22.86 18.94
C VAL A 4 4.01 -23.11 18.03
N GLN A 5 4.08 -24.29 17.43
CA GLN A 5 5.01 -24.55 16.33
C GLN A 5 4.62 -23.62 15.17
N ALA A 6 5.57 -22.79 14.74
CA ALA A 6 5.44 -22.07 13.48
C ALA A 6 5.35 -23.13 12.37
N ILE A 7 4.18 -23.26 11.76
CA ILE A 7 4.03 -24.02 10.53
C ILE A 7 4.77 -23.20 9.47
N ALA A 8 5.95 -23.66 9.05
CA ALA A 8 6.62 -23.12 7.88
C ALA A 8 5.63 -23.21 6.71
N GLN A 9 5.17 -22.07 6.19
CA GLN A 9 4.30 -22.04 5.03
C GLN A 9 5.11 -22.53 3.85
N ALA A 10 4.65 -23.58 3.17
CA ALA A 10 5.27 -24.00 1.93
C ALA A 10 5.06 -22.87 0.89
N PRO A 11 6.11 -22.47 0.13
CA PRO A 11 5.94 -21.51 -0.95
C PRO A 11 5.01 -22.09 -2.03
N GLY A 12 4.26 -21.19 -2.65
CA GLY A 12 3.32 -21.48 -3.73
C GLY A 12 1.83 -21.41 -3.32
N GLY A 13 0.98 -21.55 -4.31
CA GLY A 13 -0.47 -21.56 -4.16
C GLY A 13 -1.13 -20.19 -4.26
N THR A 14 -2.46 -20.22 -4.47
CA THR A 14 -3.28 -19.01 -4.63
C THR A 14 -4.19 -18.83 -3.44
N MET A 15 -4.09 -17.69 -2.76
CA MET A 15 -5.04 -17.34 -1.71
C MET A 15 -6.33 -16.78 -2.30
N VAL A 16 -7.48 -17.29 -1.86
CA VAL A 16 -8.78 -16.73 -2.23
C VAL A 16 -9.36 -15.94 -1.06
N ILE A 17 -9.59 -14.64 -1.28
CA ILE A 17 -10.20 -13.73 -0.30
C ILE A 17 -11.64 -13.47 -0.71
N ALA A 18 -12.58 -13.67 0.21
CA ALA A 18 -13.98 -13.32 0.00
C ALA A 18 -14.18 -11.79 0.09
N GLY A 19 -14.46 -11.14 -1.04
CA GLY A 19 -14.84 -9.73 -1.10
C GLY A 19 -16.36 -9.57 -1.05
N THR A 20 -16.87 -8.75 -0.12
CA THR A 20 -18.32 -8.48 0.08
C THR A 20 -18.81 -7.17 -0.55
N SER A 21 -17.91 -6.35 -1.10
CA SER A 21 -18.20 -5.14 -1.87
C SER A 21 -17.18 -4.97 -3.01
N SER A 22 -17.54 -4.18 -4.03
CA SER A 22 -16.64 -3.87 -5.15
C SER A 22 -16.03 -2.49 -4.94
N PRO A 23 -14.71 -2.32 -5.14
CA PRO A 23 -14.12 -0.99 -5.20
C PRO A 23 -14.60 -0.25 -6.45
N ARG A 24 -14.59 1.09 -6.45
CA ARG A 24 -14.72 1.90 -7.68
C ARG A 24 -13.42 1.90 -8.49
N HIS A 25 -12.30 1.82 -7.79
CA HIS A 25 -10.96 1.64 -8.35
C HIS A 25 -10.00 1.10 -7.28
N LEU A 26 -8.80 0.71 -7.68
CA LEU A 26 -7.83 -0.02 -6.86
C LEU A 26 -6.79 0.87 -6.15
N ASN A 27 -6.79 2.18 -6.40
CA ASN A 27 -5.87 3.14 -5.77
C ASN A 27 -6.37 3.66 -4.40
N PRO A 28 -5.74 3.30 -3.26
CA PRO A 28 -6.12 3.82 -1.95
C PRO A 28 -5.70 5.27 -1.69
N ALA A 29 -4.81 5.86 -2.51
CA ALA A 29 -4.35 7.24 -2.31
C ALA A 29 -5.50 8.26 -2.44
N VAL A 30 -6.57 7.89 -3.15
CA VAL A 30 -7.70 8.78 -3.45
C VAL A 30 -9.07 8.18 -3.11
N GLN A 31 -9.10 6.99 -2.49
CA GLN A 31 -10.33 6.36 -2.02
C GLN A 31 -10.12 5.53 -0.75
N SER A 32 -11.02 5.72 0.22
CA SER A 32 -11.07 4.93 1.43
C SER A 32 -11.98 3.70 1.31
N GLY A 33 -11.88 2.82 2.31
CA GLY A 33 -12.77 1.66 2.48
C GLY A 33 -12.09 0.33 2.18
N ALA A 34 -12.53 -0.71 2.88
CA ALA A 34 -11.92 -2.03 2.85
C ALA A 34 -11.86 -2.64 1.43
N ALA A 35 -12.88 -2.39 0.59
CA ALA A 35 -12.92 -2.88 -0.78
C ALA A 35 -11.74 -2.39 -1.65
N THR A 36 -11.23 -1.19 -1.39
CA THR A 36 -10.05 -0.65 -2.09
C THR A 36 -8.77 -0.93 -1.31
N ALA A 37 -8.80 -0.86 0.02
CA ALA A 37 -7.62 -1.10 0.85
C ALA A 37 -7.11 -2.55 0.77
N ILE A 38 -8.00 -3.56 0.73
CA ILE A 38 -7.60 -4.96 0.66
C ILE A 38 -6.73 -5.25 -0.58
N PRO A 39 -7.18 -4.99 -1.82
CA PRO A 39 -6.31 -5.14 -3.00
C PRO A 39 -5.16 -4.13 -2.99
N GLY A 40 -5.42 -2.86 -2.65
CA GLY A 40 -4.44 -1.80 -2.73
C GLY A 40 -3.20 -2.02 -1.86
N THR A 41 -3.36 -2.59 -0.66
CA THR A 41 -2.23 -2.94 0.22
C THR A 41 -1.37 -4.10 -0.28
N GLN A 42 -1.86 -4.87 -1.25
CA GLN A 42 -1.08 -5.90 -1.94
C GLN A 42 -0.36 -5.33 -3.17
N LEU A 43 -0.98 -4.34 -3.82
CA LEU A 43 -0.50 -3.70 -5.04
C LEU A 43 0.58 -2.64 -4.77
N PHE A 44 0.43 -1.85 -3.72
CA PHE A 44 1.32 -0.72 -3.40
C PHE A 44 2.07 -0.96 -2.09
N ALA A 45 3.37 -0.70 -2.07
CA ALA A 45 4.10 -0.62 -0.81
C ALA A 45 3.71 0.67 -0.07
N SER A 46 3.87 0.66 1.24
CA SER A 46 3.77 1.84 2.10
C SER A 46 5.08 2.07 2.84
N PRO A 47 5.32 3.26 3.40
CA PRO A 47 6.51 3.49 4.21
C PRO A 47 6.62 2.50 5.37
N LEU A 48 5.52 2.30 6.12
CA LEU A 48 5.48 1.48 7.32
C LEU A 48 4.45 0.34 7.22
N LYS A 49 4.72 -0.74 7.94
CA LYS A 49 3.76 -1.80 8.28
C LYS A 49 3.51 -1.81 9.78
N TYR A 50 2.52 -2.58 10.23
CA TYR A 50 2.15 -2.68 11.65
C TYR A 50 2.12 -4.13 12.09
N ASP A 51 2.62 -4.40 13.29
CA ASP A 51 2.50 -5.72 13.91
C ASP A 51 1.14 -5.92 14.59
N ALA A 52 0.93 -7.10 15.18
CA ALA A 52 -0.32 -7.45 15.85
C ALA A 52 -0.60 -6.61 17.11
N GLN A 53 0.40 -5.90 17.64
CA GLN A 53 0.30 -5.01 18.79
C GLN A 53 0.15 -3.54 18.37
N TRP A 54 0.00 -3.27 17.07
CA TRP A 54 -0.08 -1.92 16.50
C TRP A 54 1.21 -1.09 16.67
N ASN A 55 2.37 -1.73 16.79
CA ASN A 55 3.62 -0.99 16.69
C ASN A 55 3.99 -0.80 15.21
N PRO A 56 4.47 0.40 14.82
CA PRO A 56 5.02 0.62 13.50
C PRO A 56 6.28 -0.22 13.30
N GLN A 57 6.43 -0.77 12.10
CA GLN A 57 7.53 -1.63 11.70
C GLN A 57 8.07 -1.17 10.33
N PRO A 58 9.38 -1.34 10.07
CA PRO A 58 9.96 -1.05 8.76
C PRO A 58 9.26 -1.78 7.61
N TYR A 59 9.12 -1.09 6.48
CA TYR A 59 8.65 -1.67 5.23
C TYR A 59 9.40 -1.09 4.03
N LEU A 60 8.80 -0.20 3.25
CA LEU A 60 9.55 0.56 2.23
C LEU A 60 10.56 1.51 2.90
N ALA A 61 10.20 2.10 4.04
CA ALA A 61 11.15 2.78 4.90
C ALA A 61 11.84 1.75 5.81
N ARG A 62 13.16 1.59 5.68
CA ARG A 62 13.98 0.73 6.54
C ARG A 62 14.13 1.30 7.96
N SER A 63 14.04 2.62 8.08
CA SER A 63 14.03 3.35 9.36
C SER A 63 13.34 4.70 9.19
N TRP A 64 12.97 5.31 10.32
CA TRP A 64 12.46 6.67 10.36
C TRP A 64 12.89 7.37 11.65
N ASP A 65 12.95 8.69 11.59
CA ASP A 65 13.31 9.55 12.71
C ASP A 65 12.29 10.69 12.84
N ILE A 66 11.73 10.87 14.03
CA ILE A 66 10.89 12.03 14.35
C ILE A 66 11.78 13.06 15.05
N ALA A 67 11.82 14.28 14.54
CA ALA A 67 12.55 15.37 15.18
C ALA A 67 12.05 15.63 16.60
N GLU A 68 12.93 16.13 17.48
CA GLU A 68 12.60 16.39 18.90
C GLU A 68 11.43 17.37 19.08
N ASP A 69 11.29 18.32 18.16
CA ASP A 69 10.17 19.28 18.14
C ASP A 69 8.87 18.69 17.56
N GLY A 70 8.92 17.47 17.02
CA GLY A 70 7.81 16.78 16.37
C GLY A 70 7.38 17.40 15.04
N LEU A 71 8.17 18.29 14.44
CA LEU A 71 7.82 19.05 13.23
C LEU A 71 8.36 18.44 11.95
N SER A 72 9.14 17.37 12.03
CA SER A 72 9.50 16.58 10.85
C SER A 72 9.65 15.10 11.12
N VAL A 73 9.31 14.30 10.11
CA VAL A 73 9.58 12.85 10.06
C VAL A 73 10.48 12.56 8.88
N THR A 74 11.67 12.04 9.13
CA THR A 74 12.59 11.59 8.08
C THR A 74 12.39 10.10 7.85
N LEU A 75 12.16 9.71 6.60
CA LEU A 75 12.05 8.33 6.16
C LEU A 75 13.30 7.96 5.37
N ASN A 76 13.96 6.87 5.77
CA ASN A 76 15.07 6.28 5.03
C ASN A 76 14.53 5.06 4.29
N LEU A 77 14.53 5.09 2.96
CA LEU A 77 13.94 4.06 2.10
C LEU A 77 14.91 2.89 1.90
N VAL A 78 14.42 1.72 1.50
CA VAL A 78 15.28 0.65 0.96
C VAL A 78 15.84 1.05 -0.41
N ASP A 79 17.02 0.54 -0.76
CA ASP A 79 17.72 0.96 -1.98
C ASP A 79 17.34 0.13 -3.22
N ASN A 80 16.69 -1.02 -3.02
CA ASN A 80 16.38 -2.01 -4.05
C ASN A 80 14.90 -2.05 -4.46
N ALA A 81 14.06 -1.13 -3.97
CA ALA A 81 12.65 -1.12 -4.32
C ALA A 81 12.42 -0.67 -5.77
N VAL A 82 11.61 -1.44 -6.48
CA VAL A 82 11.14 -1.14 -7.84
C VAL A 82 9.61 -1.25 -7.90
N PHE A 83 9.01 -0.50 -8.79
CA PHE A 83 7.63 -0.70 -9.22
C PHE A 83 7.53 -1.96 -10.09
N HIS A 84 6.31 -2.44 -10.33
CA HIS A 84 6.02 -3.65 -11.11
C HIS A 84 6.47 -3.56 -12.58
N ASP A 85 6.80 -2.36 -13.06
CA ASP A 85 7.37 -2.09 -14.38
C ASP A 85 8.91 -1.99 -14.39
N GLY A 86 9.56 -2.20 -13.23
CA GLY A 86 11.01 -2.14 -13.06
C GLY A 86 11.57 -0.74 -12.76
N THR A 87 10.73 0.30 -12.75
CA THR A 87 11.18 1.65 -12.39
C THR A 87 11.54 1.71 -10.91
N PRO A 88 12.70 2.29 -10.50
CA PRO A 88 13.05 2.43 -9.09
C PRO A 88 12.02 3.25 -8.31
N VAL A 89 11.71 2.81 -7.09
CA VAL A 89 10.93 3.62 -6.13
C VAL A 89 11.87 4.61 -5.45
N THR A 90 11.52 5.88 -5.46
CA THR A 90 12.34 6.96 -4.90
C THR A 90 11.58 7.80 -3.89
N SER A 91 12.30 8.67 -3.18
CA SER A 91 11.73 9.68 -2.30
C SER A 91 10.79 10.64 -3.04
N GLU A 92 10.96 10.86 -4.35
CA GLU A 92 10.03 11.67 -5.15
C GLU A 92 8.65 11.03 -5.27
N ASP A 93 8.59 9.69 -5.33
CA ASP A 93 7.32 8.96 -5.32
C ASP A 93 6.64 9.06 -3.95
N VAL A 94 7.43 9.08 -2.87
CA VAL A 94 6.92 9.31 -1.50
C VAL A 94 6.33 10.71 -1.38
N ALA A 95 7.04 11.73 -1.85
CA ALA A 95 6.55 13.11 -1.85
C ALA A 95 5.26 13.24 -2.67
N PHE A 96 5.27 12.74 -3.91
CA PHE A 96 4.12 12.76 -4.79
C PHE A 96 2.89 12.06 -4.18
N SER A 97 3.10 10.91 -3.55
CA SER A 97 2.03 10.13 -2.92
C SER A 97 1.42 10.85 -1.74
N ILE A 98 2.24 11.37 -0.82
CA ILE A 98 1.78 12.08 0.38
C ILE A 98 1.01 13.35 0.01
N GLU A 99 1.51 14.12 -0.97
CA GLU A 99 0.84 15.32 -1.47
C GLU A 99 -0.48 14.96 -2.16
N THR A 100 -0.49 13.91 -2.99
CA THR A 100 -1.70 13.38 -3.60
C THR A 100 -2.76 13.04 -2.56
N ILE A 101 -2.37 12.32 -1.50
CA ILE A 101 -3.28 11.89 -0.44
C ILE A 101 -3.80 13.11 0.33
N ARG A 102 -2.93 14.04 0.72
CA ARG A 102 -3.29 15.29 1.41
C ARG A 102 -4.36 16.05 0.64
N ASP A 103 -4.21 16.15 -0.68
CA ASP A 103 -5.04 17.01 -1.52
C ASP A 103 -6.31 16.30 -2.03
N ASN A 104 -6.31 14.96 -2.07
CA ASN A 104 -7.37 14.21 -2.73
C ASN A 104 -8.14 13.21 -1.86
N HIS A 105 -7.53 12.67 -0.81
CA HIS A 105 -8.11 11.58 -0.03
C HIS A 105 -9.25 12.06 0.89
N PRO A 106 -10.34 11.28 1.07
CA PRO A 106 -11.45 11.65 1.95
C PRO A 106 -11.07 11.79 3.44
N PHE A 107 -9.99 11.13 3.89
CA PHE A 107 -9.48 11.24 5.27
C PHE A 107 -8.48 12.39 5.41
N THR A 108 -8.95 13.61 5.21
CA THR A 108 -8.12 14.83 5.15
C THR A 108 -7.35 15.10 6.45
N SER A 109 -7.89 14.72 7.61
CA SER A 109 -7.26 14.98 8.91
C SER A 109 -5.92 14.28 9.13
N MET A 110 -5.68 13.13 8.48
CA MET A 110 -4.46 12.33 8.63
C MET A 110 -3.21 13.04 8.07
N TYR A 111 -3.41 13.86 7.04
CA TYR A 111 -2.33 14.59 6.37
C TYR A 111 -2.48 16.10 6.50
N ALA A 112 -3.53 16.56 7.17
CA ALA A 112 -3.79 17.98 7.33
C ALA A 112 -2.56 18.76 7.82
N PRO A 113 -1.74 18.30 8.79
CA PRO A 113 -0.56 19.01 9.27
C PRO A 113 0.64 19.07 8.30
N VAL A 114 0.66 18.25 7.25
CA VAL A 114 1.79 18.17 6.30
C VAL A 114 1.87 19.44 5.47
N THR A 115 3.02 20.09 5.49
CA THR A 115 3.29 21.32 4.72
C THR A 115 4.09 21.04 3.45
N ALA A 116 5.04 20.11 3.50
CA ALA A 116 5.87 19.70 2.38
C ALA A 116 6.47 18.31 2.61
N VAL A 117 6.95 17.68 1.54
CA VAL A 117 7.85 16.53 1.63
C VAL A 117 9.10 16.85 0.82
N GLU A 118 10.23 16.96 1.50
CA GLU A 118 11.52 17.25 0.86
C GLU A 118 12.21 15.94 0.46
N THR A 119 12.91 15.95 -0.67
CA THR A 119 13.59 14.78 -1.25
C THR A 119 15.07 15.07 -1.50
N PRO A 120 15.90 15.21 -0.44
CA PRO A 120 17.30 15.62 -0.57
C PRO A 120 18.14 14.64 -1.42
N ASP A 121 17.73 13.38 -1.48
CA ASP A 121 18.30 12.34 -2.33
C ASP A 121 17.22 11.28 -2.65
N ALA A 122 17.54 10.28 -3.48
CA ALA A 122 16.60 9.27 -3.94
C ALA A 122 16.03 8.35 -2.84
N HIS A 123 16.69 8.23 -1.68
CA HIS A 123 16.32 7.28 -0.63
C HIS A 123 15.96 7.96 0.70
N THR A 124 15.89 9.29 0.72
CA THR A 124 15.52 10.08 1.89
C THR A 124 14.33 10.96 1.59
N ALA A 125 13.24 10.81 2.35
CA ALA A 125 12.08 11.70 2.30
C ALA A 125 11.86 12.37 3.66
N VAL A 126 11.77 13.70 3.69
CA VAL A 126 11.58 14.48 4.93
C VAL A 126 10.20 15.12 4.90
N ILE A 127 9.28 14.57 5.69
CA ILE A 127 7.92 15.09 5.84
C ILE A 127 7.96 16.26 6.81
N ARG A 128 7.57 17.45 6.37
CA ARG A 128 7.46 18.67 7.18
C ARG A 128 6.04 18.84 7.70
N LEU A 129 5.91 19.18 8.98
CA LEU A 129 4.64 19.39 9.66
C LEU A 129 4.58 20.81 10.22
N ARG A 130 3.41 21.46 10.17
CA ARG A 130 3.21 22.77 10.82
C ARG A 130 3.05 22.70 12.33
N GLN A 131 2.76 21.51 12.86
CA GLN A 131 2.54 21.24 14.28
C GLN A 131 2.75 19.73 14.53
N PRO A 132 3.10 19.31 15.76
CA PRO A 132 3.23 17.90 16.09
C PRO A 132 1.95 17.13 15.78
N HIS A 133 2.08 15.94 15.21
CA HIS A 133 0.94 15.11 14.81
C HIS A 133 1.09 13.67 15.29
N PRO A 134 0.47 13.28 16.42
CA PRO A 134 0.61 11.94 16.98
C PRO A 134 0.21 10.79 16.05
N ALA A 135 -0.67 11.05 15.08
CA ALA A 135 -1.13 10.04 14.13
C ALA A 135 -0.25 9.92 12.87
N ILE A 136 0.85 10.68 12.75
CA ILE A 136 1.65 10.71 11.52
C ILE A 136 2.18 9.33 11.13
N LEU A 137 2.69 8.53 12.07
CA LEU A 137 3.18 7.18 11.75
C LEU A 137 2.04 6.27 11.29
N LEU A 138 0.83 6.42 11.86
CA LEU A 138 -0.34 5.64 11.44
C LEU A 138 -0.78 6.04 10.03
N ALA A 139 -0.70 7.33 9.70
CA ALA A 139 -0.97 7.83 8.35
C ALA A 139 -0.06 7.15 7.32
N LEU A 140 1.19 6.83 7.68
CA LEU A 140 2.18 6.14 6.82
C LEU A 140 1.96 4.62 6.64
N SER A 141 0.81 4.09 7.06
CA SER A 141 0.47 2.66 6.93
C SER A 141 -0.11 2.33 5.55
N GLY A 142 -0.07 1.04 5.16
CA GLY A 142 -0.58 0.52 3.88
C GLY A 142 -1.91 1.12 3.38
N PRO A 143 -3.00 1.05 4.16
CA PRO A 143 -4.29 1.58 3.75
C PRO A 143 -4.37 3.10 3.61
N LEU A 144 -3.41 3.84 4.18
CA LEU A 144 -3.45 5.29 4.34
C LEU A 144 -2.31 6.02 3.60
N CYS A 145 -1.26 5.29 3.20
CA CYS A 145 -0.10 5.80 2.46
C CYS A 145 0.42 4.79 1.43
N PRO A 146 -0.38 4.41 0.43
CA PRO A 146 0.18 3.71 -0.71
C PRO A 146 1.17 4.63 -1.44
N ILE A 147 2.37 4.14 -1.72
CA ILE A 147 3.33 4.83 -2.58
C ILE A 147 2.98 4.53 -4.03
N ILE A 148 2.43 5.53 -4.72
CA ILE A 148 2.01 5.46 -6.11
C ILE A 148 3.11 6.00 -7.04
N PRO A 149 3.29 5.42 -8.24
CA PRO A 149 4.35 5.82 -9.17
C PRO A 149 4.13 7.22 -9.73
N LYS A 150 5.02 8.16 -9.41
CA LYS A 150 4.99 9.52 -9.94
C LYS A 150 5.10 9.53 -11.47
N HIS A 151 5.87 8.62 -12.05
CA HIS A 151 6.03 8.53 -13.52
C HIS A 151 4.75 8.08 -14.25
N VAL A 152 3.79 7.48 -13.55
CA VAL A 152 2.49 7.08 -14.12
C VAL A 152 1.42 8.13 -13.86
N PHE A 153 1.35 8.63 -12.63
CA PHE A 153 0.25 9.49 -12.18
C PHE A 153 0.58 10.99 -12.21
N GLY A 154 1.85 11.36 -12.40
CA GLY A 154 2.34 12.73 -12.45
C GLY A 154 2.21 13.41 -13.82
N ASP A 155 1.33 12.92 -14.68
CA ASP A 155 1.14 13.39 -16.06
C ASP A 155 0.17 14.58 -16.19
N GLY A 156 -0.39 15.04 -15.07
CA GLY A 156 -1.30 16.19 -15.00
C GLY A 156 -2.79 15.87 -15.19
N GLN A 157 -3.15 14.60 -15.39
CA GLN A 157 -4.55 14.18 -15.40
C GLN A 157 -5.16 14.21 -13.97
N ASP A 158 -6.49 14.27 -13.88
CA ASP A 158 -7.18 14.20 -12.59
C ASP A 158 -6.95 12.83 -11.94
N ILE A 159 -6.21 12.82 -10.83
CA ILE A 159 -5.83 11.62 -10.11
C ILE A 159 -7.02 10.77 -9.68
N ARG A 160 -8.19 11.36 -9.40
CA ARG A 160 -9.39 10.60 -8.97
C ARG A 160 -9.99 9.78 -10.12
N ASN A 161 -9.82 10.24 -11.35
CA ASN A 161 -10.36 9.64 -12.56
C ASN A 161 -9.28 9.03 -13.47
N HIS A 162 -8.02 9.01 -13.02
CA HIS A 162 -6.90 8.50 -13.79
C HIS A 162 -7.10 7.03 -14.20
N PRO A 163 -6.90 6.65 -15.48
CA PRO A 163 -7.19 5.29 -15.96
C PRO A 163 -6.35 4.22 -15.24
N ALA A 164 -5.11 4.53 -14.85
CA ALA A 164 -4.26 3.61 -14.08
C ALA A 164 -4.84 3.23 -12.70
N ASN A 165 -5.89 3.91 -12.21
CA ASN A 165 -6.58 3.47 -10.99
C ASN A 165 -7.31 2.13 -11.18
N ALA A 166 -7.66 1.75 -12.42
CA ALA A 166 -8.33 0.48 -12.73
C ALA A 166 -7.35 -0.68 -13.00
N SER A 167 -6.14 -0.37 -13.46
CA SER A 167 -5.08 -1.33 -13.78
C SER A 167 -3.73 -0.81 -13.25
N PRO A 168 -3.55 -0.79 -11.92
CA PRO A 168 -2.44 -0.09 -11.31
C PRO A 168 -1.11 -0.81 -11.48
N ILE A 169 -0.07 0.00 -11.70
CA ILE A 169 1.33 -0.35 -11.45
C ILE A 169 1.62 0.11 -10.02
N GLY A 170 2.12 -0.79 -9.18
CA GLY A 170 2.52 -0.47 -7.82
C GLY A 170 3.89 -1.08 -7.50
N SER A 171 4.23 -1.16 -6.21
CA SER A 171 5.51 -1.65 -5.71
C SER A 171 5.35 -2.70 -4.61
N GLY A 172 4.10 -3.17 -4.42
CA GLY A 172 3.75 -4.19 -3.45
C GLY A 172 4.13 -5.60 -3.92
N PRO A 173 3.95 -6.60 -3.05
CA PRO A 173 4.34 -7.99 -3.30
C PRO A 173 3.57 -8.68 -4.43
N PHE A 174 2.41 -8.14 -4.84
CA PHE A 174 1.62 -8.69 -5.93
C PHE A 174 1.32 -7.62 -6.99
N ARG A 175 1.37 -8.01 -8.26
CA ARG A 175 1.04 -7.16 -9.40
C ARG A 175 -0.35 -7.47 -9.94
N PHE A 176 -0.96 -6.45 -10.54
CA PHE A 176 -2.28 -6.56 -11.16
C PHE A 176 -2.26 -7.48 -12.38
N VAL A 177 -3.22 -8.41 -12.46
CA VAL A 177 -3.44 -9.25 -13.65
C VAL A 177 -4.73 -8.84 -14.35
N SER A 178 -5.85 -8.88 -13.62
CA SER A 178 -7.15 -8.54 -14.18
C SER A 178 -8.13 -8.10 -13.10
N TRP A 179 -9.11 -7.29 -13.52
CA TRP A 179 -10.26 -6.97 -12.73
C TRP A 179 -11.44 -6.68 -13.64
N GLU A 180 -12.49 -7.49 -13.50
CA GLU A 180 -13.79 -7.19 -14.08
C GLU A 180 -14.58 -6.33 -13.09
N PRO A 181 -15.08 -5.13 -13.47
CA PRO A 181 -15.89 -4.32 -12.57
C PRO A 181 -17.09 -5.11 -12.01
N GLY A 182 -17.17 -5.22 -10.69
CA GLY A 182 -18.19 -6.05 -10.02
C GLY A 182 -17.95 -7.57 -10.06
N GLY A 183 -16.79 -8.00 -10.57
CA GLY A 183 -16.26 -9.36 -10.55
C GLY A 183 -14.99 -9.48 -9.69
N ASP A 184 -14.20 -10.51 -9.97
CA ASP A 184 -13.02 -10.87 -9.21
C ASP A 184 -11.82 -9.98 -9.54
N ILE A 185 -10.96 -9.74 -8.56
CA ILE A 185 -9.64 -9.10 -8.75
C ILE A 185 -8.59 -10.19 -8.68
N VAL A 186 -7.76 -10.32 -9.71
CA VAL A 186 -6.69 -11.31 -9.80
C VAL A 186 -5.35 -10.59 -9.71
N LEU A 187 -4.54 -11.00 -8.74
CA LEU A 187 -3.20 -10.53 -8.50
C LEU A 187 -2.23 -11.71 -8.55
N GLU A 188 -1.05 -11.51 -9.12
CA GLU A 188 0.02 -12.51 -9.16
C GLU A 188 1.26 -12.01 -8.45
N ARG A 189 2.11 -12.94 -7.99
CA ARG A 189 3.37 -12.61 -7.34
C ARG A 189 4.21 -11.67 -8.20
N PHE A 190 4.83 -10.68 -7.56
CA PHE A 190 5.89 -9.90 -8.15
C PHE A 190 7.24 -10.47 -7.73
N ASP A 191 7.94 -11.11 -8.67
CA ASP A 191 9.20 -11.83 -8.37
C ASP A 191 10.36 -10.89 -7.97
N ASP A 192 10.36 -9.64 -8.44
CA ASP A 192 11.37 -8.63 -8.10
C ASP A 192 11.01 -7.81 -6.85
N PHE A 193 10.17 -8.37 -5.96
CA PHE A 193 9.80 -7.69 -4.73
C PHE A 193 11.01 -7.47 -3.81
N PHE A 194 11.11 -6.28 -3.22
CA PHE A 194 12.33 -5.81 -2.55
C PHE A 194 12.65 -6.52 -1.22
N ILE A 195 11.73 -7.34 -0.69
CA ILE A 195 12.00 -8.19 0.47
C ILE A 195 12.28 -9.61 -0.03
N GLU A 196 13.55 -9.99 0.05
CA GLU A 196 14.02 -11.31 -0.37
C GLU A 196 13.21 -12.44 0.27
N GLY A 197 12.82 -13.42 -0.56
CA GLY A 197 12.04 -14.59 -0.14
C GLY A 197 10.53 -14.34 0.04
N LEU A 198 10.03 -13.13 -0.25
CA LEU A 198 8.61 -12.80 -0.23
C LEU A 198 8.11 -12.35 -1.61
N PRO A 199 6.79 -12.47 -1.88
CA PRO A 199 5.80 -13.20 -1.08
C PRO A 199 5.88 -14.72 -1.27
N TYR A 200 5.36 -15.48 -0.30
CA TYR A 200 5.31 -16.94 -0.39
C TYR A 200 4.28 -17.46 -1.39
N LEU A 201 3.16 -16.76 -1.58
CA LEU A 201 2.08 -17.19 -2.46
C LEU A 201 2.41 -16.89 -3.93
N ASP A 202 1.86 -17.69 -4.84
CA ASP A 202 1.92 -17.43 -6.29
C ASP A 202 0.92 -16.34 -6.71
N GLY A 203 -0.16 -16.15 -5.96
CA GLY A 203 -1.15 -15.12 -6.27
C GLY A 203 -2.27 -14.98 -5.24
N ILE A 204 -3.11 -13.97 -5.47
CA ILE A 204 -4.30 -13.66 -4.68
C ILE A 204 -5.48 -13.45 -5.63
N VAL A 205 -6.60 -14.11 -5.33
CA VAL A 205 -7.89 -13.85 -5.98
C VAL A 205 -8.85 -13.26 -4.95
N ILE A 206 -9.23 -12.00 -5.13
CA ILE A 206 -10.28 -11.38 -4.32
C ILE A 206 -11.60 -11.65 -5.04
N ARG A 207 -12.31 -12.67 -4.57
CA ARG A 207 -13.52 -13.18 -5.19
C ARG A 207 -14.74 -12.39 -4.77
N ARG A 208 -15.51 -11.88 -5.72
CA ARG A 208 -16.75 -11.14 -5.44
C ARG A 208 -17.86 -12.11 -5.08
N ILE A 209 -18.23 -12.14 -3.80
CA ILE A 209 -19.35 -12.94 -3.33
C ILE A 209 -20.61 -12.07 -3.19
N ARG A 210 -21.59 -12.32 -4.07
CA ARG A 210 -22.85 -11.56 -4.11
C ARG A 210 -23.84 -11.95 -3.00
N ASP A 211 -23.73 -13.15 -2.45
CA ASP A 211 -24.58 -13.69 -1.39
C ASP A 211 -23.74 -14.17 -0.20
N SER A 212 -23.85 -13.50 0.95
CA SER A 212 -23.06 -13.81 2.14
C SER A 212 -23.38 -15.19 2.74
N SER A 213 -24.53 -15.77 2.44
CA SER A 213 -24.87 -17.14 2.88
C SER A 213 -24.04 -18.22 2.15
N ALA A 214 -23.54 -17.90 0.95
CA ALA A 214 -22.66 -18.79 0.17
C ALA A 214 -21.20 -18.78 0.66
N ILE A 215 -20.78 -17.81 1.47
CA ILE A 215 -19.39 -17.70 1.99
C ILE A 215 -19.03 -18.94 2.81
N VAL A 216 -19.94 -19.40 3.67
CA VAL A 216 -19.70 -20.58 4.53
C VAL A 216 -19.60 -21.88 3.71
N ILE A 217 -20.22 -21.93 2.52
CA ILE A 217 -20.15 -23.09 1.61
C ILE A 217 -18.88 -23.03 0.76
N ALA A 218 -18.51 -21.84 0.26
CA ALA A 218 -17.32 -21.64 -0.57
C ALA A 218 -15.99 -21.76 0.20
N MET A 219 -16.00 -21.60 1.53
CA MET A 219 -14.80 -21.78 2.38
C MET A 219 -14.64 -23.20 2.96
N LYS A 220 -15.60 -24.10 2.70
CA LYS A 220 -15.57 -25.49 3.21
C LYS A 220 -15.00 -26.51 2.21
N ASN A 221 -14.77 -26.10 0.97
CA ASN A 221 -14.23 -26.90 -0.13
C ASN A 221 -13.01 -26.21 -0.72
#